data_AF-A0AAW0KR00-F1
#
_entry.id   AF-A0AAW0KR00-F1
#
_cell.length_a   1.000
_cell.length_b   1.000
_cell.length_c   1.000
_cell.angle_alpha   90.00
_cell.angle_beta   90.00
_cell.angle_gamma   90.00
#
_symmetry.space_group_name_H-M   'P 1'
#
loop_
_entity.id
_entity.type
_entity.pdbx_description
1 polymer ?
#
loop_
_entity_poly.entity_id
_entity_poly.type
_entity_poly.pdbx_seq_one_letter_code
_entity_poly.pdbx_strand_id
1 'polypeptide(L)'
;MIEEGENLGCTPLHIAAGMGNVKLVKLFLESGTSPAYVKNKEGLSAFHIAAKEGNVLVMKELITACPDIYELLDNRGRTALHVAVESGSWEPVNFFLERPDLEGLINEQDEEGNTPMHLAAVKGSYKILLKLAGCRDVDTNATNKEGLTPMDKNCSSINLRINLQRYVKKCLKAKGSRRSLRELLKMGTWHKDPEVQGKEQIQNETGTESADGGAGNATAIEKKAQKGQTAKENEVKNAVSKSKEEMAGISKSKLEILRSAGETNLLVATIIATVTFTAAFTVPGGYESGDINQGLAVLSKRAAFKAFVIANALAFGFSTASILVYMFSAMRGLREVESYKDRRTKIKRAIQLAGYSIEALLIAFISGMYAVVPHSLGIAEAIIICFCFYSGIRVLSR
;
A
#
# COMPACT_ATOMS: atom_id res chain seq x y z
N MET A 1 -27.39 13.80 -3.96
CA MET A 1 -27.09 14.94 -4.85
C MET A 1 -25.85 14.56 -5.62
N ILE A 2 -25.95 14.53 -6.95
CA ILE A 2 -24.84 14.26 -7.85
C ILE A 2 -24.01 15.55 -7.82
N GLU A 3 -22.97 15.60 -7.00
CA GLU A 3 -22.03 16.72 -7.06
C GLU A 3 -21.35 16.68 -8.42
N GLU A 4 -21.32 17.84 -9.06
CA GLU A 4 -20.63 18.15 -10.31
C GLU A 4 -19.10 18.02 -10.11
N GLY A 5 -18.62 16.80 -9.91
CA GLY A 5 -17.21 16.45 -10.04
C GLY A 5 -16.93 16.16 -11.50
N GLU A 6 -15.98 16.88 -12.08
CA GLU A 6 -15.42 16.74 -13.43
C GLU A 6 -15.98 15.55 -14.22
N ASN A 7 -16.93 15.81 -15.11
CA ASN A 7 -17.62 14.78 -15.88
C ASN A 7 -16.58 13.93 -16.65
N LEU A 8 -16.19 12.77 -16.10
CA LEU A 8 -15.12 11.88 -16.59
C LEU A 8 -15.46 11.23 -17.95
N GLY A 9 -16.57 11.63 -18.57
CA GLY A 9 -17.09 10.99 -19.79
C GLY A 9 -17.63 9.59 -19.52
N CYS A 10 -17.98 9.27 -18.26
CA CYS A 10 -18.50 7.96 -17.89
C CYS A 10 -19.93 7.78 -18.40
N THR A 11 -20.15 6.78 -19.24
CA THR A 11 -21.49 6.34 -19.62
C THR A 11 -22.19 5.63 -18.46
N PRO A 12 -23.53 5.46 -18.49
CA PRO A 12 -24.24 4.66 -17.48
C PRO A 12 -23.68 3.23 -17.33
N LEU A 13 -23.17 2.64 -18.40
CA LEU A 13 -22.55 1.31 -18.37
C LEU A 13 -21.22 1.31 -17.58
N HIS A 14 -20.41 2.38 -17.68
CA HIS A 14 -19.20 2.54 -16.85
C HIS A 14 -19.55 2.56 -15.36
N ILE A 15 -20.59 3.31 -14.99
CA ILE A 15 -21.05 3.41 -13.60
C ILE A 15 -21.57 2.05 -13.12
N ALA A 16 -22.41 1.38 -13.91
CA ALA A 16 -22.92 0.05 -13.58
C ALA A 16 -21.78 -0.97 -13.40
N ALA A 17 -20.75 -0.89 -14.25
CA ALA A 17 -19.59 -1.76 -14.17
C ALA A 17 -18.72 -1.50 -12.94
N GLY A 18 -18.54 -0.23 -12.56
CA GLY A 18 -17.82 0.15 -11.33
C GLY A 18 -18.58 -0.24 -10.06
N MET A 19 -19.92 -0.15 -10.07
CA MET A 19 -20.76 -0.59 -8.96
C MET A 19 -20.91 -2.12 -8.86
N GLY A 20 -20.45 -2.87 -9.86
CA GLY A 20 -20.61 -4.33 -9.91
C GLY A 20 -22.06 -4.78 -10.14
N ASN A 21 -22.93 -3.90 -10.64
CA ASN A 21 -24.34 -4.20 -10.83
C ASN A 21 -24.58 -4.99 -12.13
N VAL A 22 -24.39 -6.31 -12.05
CA VAL A 22 -24.57 -7.24 -13.17
C VAL A 22 -25.92 -7.11 -13.86
N LYS A 23 -27.01 -6.92 -13.09
CA LYS A 23 -28.36 -6.80 -13.66
C LYS A 23 -28.49 -5.56 -14.56
N LEU A 24 -27.93 -4.44 -14.09
CA LEU A 24 -27.95 -3.19 -14.84
C LEU A 24 -27.04 -3.26 -16.08
N VAL A 25 -25.89 -3.93 -15.97
CA VAL A 25 -25.01 -4.23 -17.11
C VAL A 25 -25.75 -5.05 -18.17
N LYS A 26 -26.46 -6.11 -17.78
CA LYS A 26 -27.29 -6.91 -18.72
C LYS A 26 -28.33 -6.06 -19.42
N LEU A 27 -29.11 -5.29 -18.65
CA LEU A 27 -30.15 -4.43 -19.18
C LEU A 27 -29.59 -3.43 -20.22
N PHE A 28 -28.41 -2.86 -19.97
CA PHE A 28 -27.76 -1.96 -20.93
C PHE A 28 -27.20 -2.64 -22.17
N LEU A 29 -26.87 -3.93 -22.10
CA LEU A 29 -26.37 -4.71 -23.25
C LEU A 29 -27.51 -5.34 -24.06
N GLU A 30 -28.69 -5.54 -23.46
CA GLU A 30 -29.92 -5.98 -24.14
C GLU A 30 -30.41 -4.98 -25.20
N SER A 31 -30.17 -3.68 -24.98
CA SER A 31 -30.47 -2.62 -25.95
C SER A 31 -29.40 -2.45 -27.04
N GLY A 32 -28.30 -3.22 -26.95
CA GLY A 32 -27.20 -3.23 -27.92
C GLY A 32 -25.81 -3.23 -27.24
N THR A 33 -24.80 -3.75 -27.94
CA THR A 33 -23.43 -3.90 -27.41
C THR A 33 -22.54 -2.68 -27.61
N SER A 34 -22.93 -1.74 -28.48
CA SER A 34 -22.16 -0.52 -28.79
C SER A 34 -21.69 0.27 -27.54
N PRO A 35 -22.51 0.45 -26.48
CA PRO A 35 -22.08 1.17 -25.28
C PRO A 35 -20.88 0.55 -24.55
N ALA A 36 -20.61 -0.75 -24.75
CA ALA A 36 -19.51 -1.47 -24.11
C ALA A 36 -18.13 -1.04 -24.63
N TYR A 37 -18.07 -0.54 -25.87
CA TYR A 37 -16.83 -0.10 -26.54
C TYR A 37 -16.54 1.40 -26.35
N VAL A 38 -17.48 2.13 -25.76
CA VAL A 38 -17.26 3.54 -25.43
C VAL A 38 -16.21 3.64 -24.34
N LYS A 39 -15.26 4.55 -24.50
CA LYS A 39 -14.21 4.84 -23.53
C LYS A 39 -14.48 6.18 -22.83
N ASN A 40 -14.17 6.25 -21.55
CA ASN A 40 -14.23 7.50 -20.79
C ASN A 40 -13.04 8.42 -21.13
N LYS A 41 -12.89 9.57 -20.45
CA LYS A 41 -11.79 10.53 -20.69
C LYS A 41 -10.39 9.97 -20.44
N GLU A 42 -10.27 8.92 -19.63
CA GLU A 42 -9.01 8.21 -19.37
C GLU A 42 -8.75 7.08 -20.38
N GLY A 43 -9.66 6.88 -21.35
CA GLY A 43 -9.60 5.76 -22.28
C GLY A 43 -10.15 4.45 -21.73
N LEU A 44 -10.65 4.44 -20.48
CA LEU A 44 -11.14 3.22 -19.85
C LEU A 44 -12.50 2.85 -20.43
N SER A 45 -12.64 1.61 -20.87
CA SER A 45 -13.95 1.00 -21.18
C SER A 45 -14.63 0.49 -19.90
N ALA A 46 -15.90 0.08 -20.01
CA ALA A 46 -16.62 -0.57 -18.91
C ALA A 46 -15.88 -1.83 -18.38
N PHE A 47 -15.18 -2.57 -19.26
CA PHE A 47 -14.39 -3.73 -18.89
C PHE A 47 -13.16 -3.36 -18.03
N HIS A 48 -12.47 -2.26 -18.38
CA HIS A 48 -11.38 -1.73 -17.57
C HIS A 48 -11.85 -1.29 -16.19
N ILE A 49 -13.00 -0.60 -16.11
CA ILE A 49 -13.55 -0.17 -14.83
C ILE A 49 -13.95 -1.36 -13.97
N ALA A 50 -14.58 -2.39 -14.55
CA ALA A 50 -14.89 -3.62 -13.80
C ALA A 50 -13.61 -4.29 -13.26
N ALA A 51 -12.55 -4.34 -14.06
CA ALA A 51 -11.25 -4.87 -13.64
C ALA A 51 -10.57 -4.01 -12.56
N LYS A 52 -10.68 -2.68 -12.66
CA LYS A 52 -10.21 -1.71 -11.66
C LYS A 52 -10.89 -1.93 -10.31
N GLU A 53 -12.21 -2.04 -10.29
CA GLU A 53 -13.03 -2.12 -9.08
C GLU A 53 -13.18 -3.55 -8.51
N GLY A 54 -12.67 -4.58 -9.19
CA GLY A 54 -12.72 -5.96 -8.70
C GLY A 54 -13.96 -6.76 -9.12
N ASN A 55 -14.79 -6.23 -10.03
CA ASN A 55 -16.09 -6.77 -10.38
C ASN A 55 -16.01 -7.88 -11.45
N VAL A 56 -15.46 -9.03 -11.08
CA VAL A 56 -15.26 -10.18 -12.00
C VAL A 56 -16.56 -10.69 -12.64
N LEU A 57 -17.68 -10.65 -11.92
CA LEU A 57 -18.97 -11.07 -12.51
C LEU A 57 -19.39 -10.14 -13.65
N VAL A 58 -19.17 -8.83 -13.52
CA VAL A 58 -19.40 -7.90 -14.62
C VAL A 58 -18.44 -8.17 -15.78
N MET A 59 -17.17 -8.43 -15.50
CA MET A 59 -16.19 -8.78 -16.55
C MET A 59 -16.64 -10.01 -17.36
N LYS A 60 -17.15 -11.05 -16.68
CA LYS A 60 -17.68 -12.26 -17.33
C LYS A 60 -18.88 -11.96 -18.23
N GLU A 61 -19.79 -11.13 -17.76
CA GLU A 61 -20.99 -10.74 -18.52
C GLU A 61 -20.64 -9.88 -19.73
N LEU A 62 -19.68 -8.95 -19.56
CA LEU A 62 -19.15 -8.15 -20.66
C LEU A 62 -18.48 -9.02 -21.72
N ILE A 63 -17.64 -10.00 -21.35
CA ILE A 63 -17.02 -10.92 -22.32
C ILE A 63 -18.08 -11.79 -23.01
N THR A 64 -19.10 -12.25 -22.27
CA THR A 64 -20.19 -13.05 -22.85
C THR A 64 -20.96 -12.26 -23.92
N ALA A 65 -21.23 -10.97 -23.67
CA ALA A 65 -21.94 -10.12 -24.62
C ALA A 65 -21.03 -9.54 -25.73
N CYS A 66 -19.75 -9.34 -25.45
CA CYS A 66 -18.76 -8.67 -26.28
C CYS A 66 -17.43 -9.43 -26.21
N PRO A 67 -17.22 -10.46 -27.05
CA PRO A 67 -16.08 -11.38 -26.93
C PRO A 67 -14.71 -10.73 -27.06
N ASP A 68 -14.57 -9.63 -27.79
CA ASP A 68 -13.33 -8.90 -28.06
C ASP A 68 -13.04 -7.75 -27.07
N ILE A 69 -13.93 -7.52 -26.09
CA ILE A 69 -13.84 -6.36 -25.19
C ILE A 69 -12.57 -6.34 -24.32
N TYR A 70 -11.93 -7.49 -24.11
CA TYR A 70 -10.72 -7.62 -23.31
C TYR A 70 -9.45 -7.12 -24.05
N GLU A 71 -9.50 -6.97 -25.38
CA GLU A 71 -8.40 -6.47 -26.20
C GLU A 71 -8.32 -4.94 -26.19
N LEU A 72 -9.36 -4.26 -25.71
CA LEU A 72 -9.38 -2.82 -25.63
C LEU A 72 -8.24 -2.30 -24.75
N LEU A 73 -7.63 -1.21 -25.20
CA LEU A 73 -6.58 -0.49 -24.47
C LEU A 73 -7.07 0.88 -23.98
N ASP A 74 -6.58 1.35 -22.84
CA ASP A 74 -6.82 2.71 -22.38
C ASP A 74 -5.88 3.74 -23.04
N ASN A 75 -5.94 5.01 -22.61
CA ASN A 75 -5.11 6.09 -23.18
C ASN A 75 -3.61 5.98 -22.87
N ARG A 76 -3.17 4.95 -22.13
CA ARG A 76 -1.77 4.64 -21.86
C ARG A 76 -1.36 3.31 -22.50
N GLY A 77 -2.17 2.81 -23.45
CA GLY A 77 -1.95 1.50 -24.07
C GLY A 77 -2.13 0.33 -23.10
N ARG A 78 -2.84 0.51 -21.98
CA ARG A 78 -2.97 -0.54 -20.95
C ARG A 78 -4.19 -1.40 -21.19
N THR A 79 -4.01 -2.71 -21.08
CA THR A 79 -5.11 -3.67 -21.00
C THR A 79 -5.82 -3.59 -19.64
N ALA A 80 -7.00 -4.19 -19.53
CA ALA A 80 -7.70 -4.31 -18.25
C ALA A 80 -6.90 -5.09 -17.17
N LEU A 81 -5.99 -6.00 -17.57
CA LEU A 81 -5.08 -6.67 -16.63
C LEU A 81 -4.08 -5.68 -16.00
N HIS A 82 -3.50 -4.78 -16.79
CA HIS A 82 -2.62 -3.73 -16.25
C HIS A 82 -3.36 -2.87 -15.22
N VAL A 83 -4.59 -2.45 -15.53
CA VAL A 83 -5.42 -1.63 -14.63
C VAL A 83 -5.77 -2.38 -13.33
N ALA A 84 -6.13 -3.67 -13.42
CA ALA A 84 -6.38 -4.51 -12.25
C ALA A 84 -5.14 -4.65 -11.37
N VAL A 85 -3.97 -4.89 -11.97
CA VAL A 85 -2.71 -5.01 -11.25
C VAL A 85 -2.31 -3.70 -10.57
N GLU A 86 -2.44 -2.57 -11.28
CA GLU A 86 -2.15 -1.26 -10.73
C GLU A 86 -3.04 -0.94 -9.52
N SER A 87 -4.32 -1.29 -9.60
CA SER A 87 -5.32 -1.04 -8.56
C SER A 87 -5.19 -2.01 -7.38
N GLY A 88 -4.45 -3.12 -7.57
CA GLY A 88 -4.28 -4.16 -6.57
C GLY A 88 -5.48 -5.12 -6.47
N SER A 89 -6.31 -5.18 -7.51
CA SER A 89 -7.55 -5.95 -7.57
C SER A 89 -7.25 -7.42 -7.83
N TRP A 90 -7.20 -8.21 -6.75
CA TRP A 90 -6.74 -9.60 -6.78
C TRP A 90 -7.65 -10.52 -7.61
N GLU A 91 -8.97 -10.35 -7.49
CA GLU A 91 -9.96 -11.22 -8.11
C GLU A 91 -9.92 -11.12 -9.65
N PRO A 92 -9.89 -9.92 -10.28
CA PRO A 92 -9.65 -9.78 -11.71
C PRO A 92 -8.32 -10.36 -12.19
N VAL A 93 -7.23 -10.18 -11.43
CA VAL A 93 -5.94 -10.79 -11.79
C VAL A 93 -6.05 -12.30 -11.83
N ASN A 94 -6.65 -12.92 -10.81
CA ASN A 94 -6.91 -14.36 -10.84
C ASN A 94 -7.80 -14.77 -12.02
N PHE A 95 -8.83 -13.98 -12.33
CA PHE A 95 -9.71 -14.24 -13.47
C PHE A 95 -8.96 -14.27 -14.80
N PHE A 96 -8.02 -13.35 -15.04
CA PHE A 96 -7.18 -13.38 -16.24
C PHE A 96 -6.25 -14.60 -16.25
N LEU A 97 -5.64 -14.96 -15.12
CA LEU A 97 -4.67 -16.06 -15.05
C LEU A 97 -5.29 -17.46 -15.05
N GLU A 98 -6.58 -17.58 -14.74
CA GLU A 98 -7.31 -18.87 -14.77
C GLU A 98 -7.91 -19.16 -16.15
N ARG A 99 -7.84 -18.21 -17.09
CA ARG A 99 -8.43 -18.31 -18.42
C ARG A 99 -7.34 -18.47 -19.48
N PRO A 100 -7.18 -19.67 -20.07
CA PRO A 100 -6.19 -19.90 -21.13
C PRO A 100 -6.38 -18.98 -22.33
N ASP A 101 -7.63 -18.60 -22.64
CA ASP A 101 -7.95 -17.70 -23.74
C ASP A 101 -7.45 -16.26 -23.53
N LEU A 102 -7.12 -15.87 -22.29
CA LEU A 102 -6.61 -14.54 -21.94
C LEU A 102 -5.12 -14.56 -21.59
N GLU A 103 -4.43 -15.70 -21.73
CA GLU A 103 -3.03 -15.88 -21.35
C GLU A 103 -2.08 -14.99 -22.17
N GLY A 104 -2.45 -14.64 -23.41
CA GLY A 104 -1.69 -13.69 -24.23
C GLY A 104 -1.51 -12.31 -23.58
N LEU A 105 -2.44 -11.90 -22.71
CA LEU A 105 -2.41 -10.56 -22.09
C LEU A 105 -1.37 -10.40 -20.98
N ILE A 106 -0.77 -11.49 -20.47
CA ILE A 106 0.09 -11.45 -19.28
C ILE A 106 1.42 -10.74 -19.51
N ASN A 107 1.88 -10.69 -20.76
CA ASN A 107 3.16 -10.11 -21.19
C ASN A 107 2.99 -8.87 -22.06
N GLU A 108 1.75 -8.46 -22.34
CA GLU A 108 1.48 -7.23 -23.08
C GLU A 108 2.15 -6.04 -22.43
N GLN A 109 2.63 -5.11 -23.24
CA GLN A 109 3.34 -3.92 -22.78
C GLN A 109 2.48 -2.68 -22.96
N ASP A 110 2.42 -1.84 -21.93
CA ASP A 110 1.82 -0.51 -22.03
C ASP A 110 2.67 0.47 -22.86
N GLU A 111 2.22 1.71 -23.00
CA GLU A 111 2.95 2.75 -23.75
C GLU A 111 4.34 3.04 -23.17
N GLU A 112 4.62 2.75 -21.90
CA GLU A 112 5.95 2.86 -21.30
C GLU A 112 6.77 1.55 -21.39
N GLY A 113 6.24 0.52 -22.04
CA GLY A 113 6.86 -0.80 -22.16
C GLY A 113 6.70 -1.66 -20.90
N ASN A 114 5.90 -1.24 -19.92
CA ASN A 114 5.70 -2.00 -18.70
C ASN A 114 4.73 -3.14 -18.97
N THR A 115 5.13 -4.36 -18.59
CA THR A 115 4.20 -5.48 -18.47
C THR A 115 3.39 -5.38 -17.17
N PRO A 116 2.30 -6.15 -16.99
CA PRO A 116 1.58 -6.22 -15.72
C PRO A 116 2.52 -6.54 -14.54
N MET A 117 3.55 -7.37 -14.76
CA MET A 117 4.55 -7.69 -13.74
C MET A 117 5.39 -6.48 -13.32
N HIS A 118 5.73 -5.58 -14.24
CA HIS A 118 6.40 -4.30 -13.91
C HIS A 118 5.51 -3.43 -13.01
N LEU A 119 4.22 -3.30 -13.35
CA LEU A 119 3.28 -2.52 -12.55
C LEU A 119 3.11 -3.12 -11.14
N ALA A 120 3.02 -4.45 -11.03
CA ALA A 120 2.95 -5.14 -9.73
C ALA A 120 4.18 -4.85 -8.86
N ALA A 121 5.37 -4.82 -9.48
CA ALA A 121 6.63 -4.49 -8.84
C ALA A 121 6.69 -3.03 -8.37
N VAL A 122 6.28 -2.08 -9.22
CA VAL A 122 6.25 -0.64 -8.88
C VAL A 122 5.29 -0.37 -7.72
N LYS A 123 4.07 -0.92 -7.78
CA LYS A 123 3.03 -0.70 -6.75
C LYS A 123 3.32 -1.43 -5.44
N GLY A 124 4.25 -2.38 -5.45
CA GLY A 124 4.61 -3.18 -4.29
C GLY A 124 3.56 -4.23 -3.92
N SER A 125 2.70 -4.61 -4.88
CA SER A 125 1.65 -5.62 -4.73
C SER A 125 2.26 -7.02 -4.79
N TYR A 126 3.05 -7.39 -3.78
CA TYR A 126 3.84 -8.64 -3.76
C TYR A 126 2.99 -9.90 -3.97
N LYS A 127 1.74 -9.92 -3.48
CA LYS A 127 0.82 -11.06 -3.69
C LYS A 127 0.55 -11.28 -5.18
N ILE A 128 0.24 -10.21 -5.89
CA ILE A 128 0.01 -10.21 -7.34
C ILE A 128 1.31 -10.53 -8.08
N LEU A 129 2.42 -9.88 -7.69
CA LEU A 129 3.73 -10.11 -8.31
C LEU A 129 4.18 -11.58 -8.20
N LEU A 130 4.03 -12.21 -7.04
CA LEU A 130 4.37 -13.61 -6.83
C LEU A 130 3.40 -14.55 -7.56
N LYS A 131 2.13 -14.16 -7.69
CA LYS A 131 1.14 -14.93 -8.46
C LYS A 131 1.48 -14.90 -9.95
N LEU A 132 1.78 -13.72 -10.50
CA LEU A 132 2.25 -13.56 -11.88
C LEU A 132 3.53 -14.37 -12.12
N ALA A 133 4.55 -14.22 -11.26
CA ALA A 133 5.80 -15.00 -11.34
C ALA A 133 5.63 -16.52 -11.18
N GLY A 134 4.48 -16.96 -10.69
CA GLY A 134 4.10 -18.36 -10.58
C GLY A 134 3.60 -18.95 -11.89
N CYS A 135 3.12 -18.12 -12.82
CA CYS A 135 2.63 -18.56 -14.12
C CYS A 135 3.80 -19.02 -15.01
N ARG A 136 3.55 -20.02 -15.85
CA ARG A 136 4.57 -20.63 -16.70
C ARG A 136 5.02 -19.69 -17.81
N ASP A 137 4.07 -18.97 -18.39
CA ASP A 137 4.28 -18.24 -19.64
C ASP A 137 4.64 -16.76 -19.41
N VAL A 138 4.79 -16.34 -18.15
CA VAL A 138 5.18 -14.98 -17.80
C VAL A 138 6.65 -14.73 -18.15
N ASP A 139 6.92 -13.67 -18.88
CA ASP A 139 8.29 -13.20 -19.10
C ASP A 139 8.75 -12.35 -17.92
N THR A 140 9.53 -12.97 -17.04
CA THR A 140 10.12 -12.31 -15.86
C THR A 140 11.32 -11.41 -16.18
N ASN A 141 11.79 -11.41 -17.43
CA ASN A 141 12.96 -10.68 -17.91
C ASN A 141 12.62 -9.62 -18.96
N ALA A 142 11.34 -9.46 -19.31
CA ALA A 142 10.86 -8.38 -20.17
C ALA A 142 11.39 -7.03 -19.69
N THR A 143 11.82 -6.17 -20.60
CA THR A 143 12.33 -4.84 -20.29
C THR A 143 11.36 -3.77 -20.78
N ASN A 144 11.10 -2.77 -19.94
CA ASN A 144 10.34 -1.59 -20.36
C ASN A 144 11.19 -0.60 -21.20
N LYS A 145 10.61 0.54 -21.61
CA LYS A 145 11.33 1.56 -22.42
C LYS A 145 12.53 2.17 -21.70
N GLU A 146 12.61 2.08 -20.37
CA GLU A 146 13.80 2.48 -19.59
C GLU A 146 14.90 1.40 -19.56
N GLY A 147 14.67 0.25 -20.18
CA GLY A 147 15.56 -0.91 -20.12
C GLY A 147 15.61 -1.54 -18.73
N LEU A 148 14.54 -1.47 -17.96
CA LEU A 148 14.44 -2.05 -16.62
C LEU A 148 13.54 -3.29 -16.64
N THR A 149 13.90 -4.30 -15.85
CA THR A 149 13.06 -5.50 -15.62
C THR A 149 12.07 -5.26 -14.48
N PRO A 150 11.05 -6.14 -14.29
CA PRO A 150 10.17 -6.07 -13.12
C PRO A 150 10.96 -6.16 -11.80
N MET A 151 12.05 -6.94 -11.76
CA MET A 151 12.88 -7.06 -10.57
C MET A 151 13.60 -5.74 -10.23
N ASP A 152 14.03 -4.98 -11.24
CA ASP A 152 14.68 -3.68 -11.04
C ASP A 152 13.68 -2.66 -10.50
N LYS A 153 12.47 -2.60 -11.06
CA LYS A 153 11.39 -1.75 -10.56
C LYS A 153 10.97 -2.11 -9.12
N ASN A 154 10.98 -3.39 -8.74
CA ASN A 154 10.72 -3.84 -7.37
C ASN A 154 11.81 -3.34 -6.40
N CYS A 155 13.07 -3.26 -6.85
CA CYS A 155 14.17 -2.74 -6.04
C CYS A 155 14.07 -1.22 -5.81
N SER A 156 13.54 -0.47 -6.78
CA SER A 156 13.34 0.98 -6.66
C SER A 156 12.04 1.38 -5.95
N SER A 157 11.11 0.44 -5.69
CA SER A 157 9.82 0.76 -5.09
C SER A 157 9.97 1.15 -3.62
N ILE A 158 9.64 2.39 -3.28
CA ILE A 158 9.70 2.93 -1.90
C ILE A 158 8.63 2.29 -0.99
N ASN A 159 7.63 1.62 -1.58
CA ASN A 159 6.41 1.19 -0.90
C ASN A 159 6.52 -0.13 -0.12
N LEU A 160 7.61 -0.89 -0.28
CA LEU A 160 7.78 -2.19 0.37
C LEU A 160 8.72 -2.12 1.58
N ARG A 161 8.39 -2.86 2.63
CA ARG A 161 9.29 -3.11 3.76
C ARG A 161 10.51 -3.89 3.23
N ILE A 162 11.72 -3.44 3.55
CA ILE A 162 13.00 -3.96 3.02
C ILE A 162 13.09 -5.51 3.06
N ASN A 163 12.58 -6.15 4.12
CA ASN A 163 12.58 -7.61 4.24
C ASN A 163 11.73 -8.32 3.18
N LEU A 164 10.59 -7.73 2.82
CA LEU A 164 9.68 -8.29 1.83
C LEU A 164 10.22 -8.11 0.40
N GLN A 165 10.88 -6.97 0.12
CA GLN A 165 11.65 -6.79 -1.11
C GLN A 165 12.72 -7.86 -1.29
N ARG A 166 13.51 -8.14 -0.24
CA ARG A 166 14.53 -9.19 -0.27
C ARG A 166 13.92 -10.56 -0.56
N TYR A 167 12.80 -10.89 0.09
CA TYR A 167 12.09 -12.15 -0.14
C TYR A 167 11.60 -12.28 -1.60
N VAL A 168 10.87 -11.28 -2.09
CA VAL A 168 10.36 -11.26 -3.47
C VAL A 168 11.52 -11.36 -4.47
N LYS A 169 12.60 -10.60 -4.26
CA LYS A 169 13.80 -10.66 -5.10
C LYS A 169 14.40 -12.07 -5.12
N LYS A 170 14.46 -12.76 -3.98
CA LYS A 170 14.93 -14.14 -3.91
C LYS A 170 14.03 -15.09 -4.71
N CYS A 171 12.71 -14.93 -4.60
CA CYS A 171 11.74 -15.72 -5.37
C CYS A 171 11.85 -15.47 -6.88
N LEU A 172 11.96 -14.21 -7.30
CA LEU A 172 12.13 -13.84 -8.70
C LEU A 172 13.43 -14.41 -9.29
N LYS A 173 14.53 -14.33 -8.54
CA LYS A 173 15.80 -14.97 -8.93
C LYS A 173 15.69 -16.48 -9.08
N ALA A 174 14.99 -17.15 -8.16
CA ALA A 174 14.77 -18.60 -8.24
C ALA A 174 13.95 -18.99 -9.49
N LYS A 175 13.15 -18.07 -10.03
CA LYS A 175 12.41 -18.22 -11.28
C LYS A 175 13.20 -17.82 -12.55
N GLY A 176 14.47 -17.45 -12.40
CA GLY A 176 15.32 -17.05 -13.53
C GLY A 176 15.24 -15.57 -13.91
N SER A 177 14.60 -14.73 -13.10
CA SER A 177 14.60 -13.28 -13.31
C SER A 177 15.99 -12.70 -13.03
N ARG A 178 16.49 -11.91 -13.99
CA ARG A 178 17.81 -11.27 -13.98
C ARG A 178 17.64 -9.75 -13.89
N ARG A 179 18.66 -9.07 -13.35
CA ARG A 179 18.70 -7.61 -13.39
C ARG A 179 18.95 -7.16 -14.81
N SER A 180 18.42 -6.01 -15.19
CA SER A 180 18.73 -5.45 -16.50
C SER A 180 20.21 -5.11 -16.62
N LEU A 181 20.74 -5.20 -17.84
CA LEU A 181 22.11 -4.83 -18.15
C LEU A 181 22.44 -3.41 -17.68
N ARG A 182 21.47 -2.49 -17.79
CA ARG A 182 21.59 -1.11 -17.33
C ARG A 182 21.86 -1.01 -15.83
N GLU A 183 21.12 -1.75 -15.01
CA GLU A 183 21.34 -1.75 -13.55
C GLU A 183 22.62 -2.49 -13.16
N LEU A 184 23.01 -3.54 -13.89
CA LEU A 184 24.31 -4.18 -13.71
C LEU A 184 25.47 -3.20 -13.98
N LEU A 185 25.39 -2.42 -15.06
CA LEU A 185 26.37 -1.39 -15.41
C LEU A 185 26.42 -0.24 -14.40
N LYS A 186 25.30 0.16 -13.80
CA LYS A 186 25.30 1.17 -12.71
C LYS A 186 25.96 0.65 -11.44
N MET A 187 25.82 -0.64 -11.15
CA MET A 187 26.43 -1.27 -9.97
C MET A 187 27.91 -1.55 -10.16
N GLY A 188 28.36 -1.69 -11.40
CA GLY A 188 29.76 -1.75 -11.80
C GLY A 188 30.20 -0.44 -12.44
N THR A 189 30.40 0.62 -11.65
CA THR A 189 31.14 1.80 -12.08
C THR A 189 32.44 1.36 -12.76
N TRP A 190 32.54 1.67 -14.05
CA TRP A 190 33.65 1.35 -14.94
C TRP A 190 35.01 1.73 -14.33
N HIS A 191 35.84 0.73 -14.02
CA HIS A 191 37.29 0.88 -14.13
C HIS A 191 37.69 0.40 -15.53
N LYS A 192 38.06 1.37 -16.40
CA LYS A 192 39.12 1.20 -17.41
C LYS A 192 40.44 1.14 -16.62
N ASP A 193 41.43 0.27 -16.79
CA ASP A 193 41.96 -0.62 -17.84
C ASP A 193 42.91 -1.63 -17.13
N PRO A 194 43.78 -2.43 -17.79
CA PRO A 194 43.66 -3.33 -18.95
C PRO A 194 44.09 -4.78 -18.58
N GLU A 195 44.02 -5.71 -19.55
CA GLU A 195 44.43 -7.13 -19.46
C GLU A 195 43.43 -7.98 -18.63
N VAL A 196 42.68 -8.90 -19.22
CA VAL A 196 43.19 -10.18 -19.74
C VAL A 196 42.30 -10.64 -20.90
N GLN A 197 42.91 -10.77 -22.07
CA GLN A 197 42.44 -11.64 -23.15
C GLN A 197 42.34 -13.08 -22.62
N GLY A 198 41.22 -13.77 -22.84
CA GLY A 198 41.18 -15.18 -22.44
C GLY A 198 39.87 -15.92 -22.62
N LYS A 199 39.55 -16.22 -23.89
CA LYS A 199 38.90 -17.45 -24.36
C LYS A 199 37.38 -17.60 -24.20
N GLU A 200 36.72 -17.41 -25.34
CA GLU A 200 35.62 -18.25 -25.82
C GLU A 200 35.99 -19.74 -25.80
N GLN A 201 35.02 -20.58 -25.43
CA GLN A 201 34.82 -22.00 -25.82
C GLN A 201 33.45 -22.38 -25.24
N ILE A 202 32.34 -22.48 -26.00
CA ILE A 202 31.98 -23.46 -27.03
C ILE A 202 32.53 -24.87 -26.76
N GLN A 203 31.67 -25.71 -26.16
CA GLN A 203 31.55 -27.16 -26.38
C GLN A 203 30.03 -27.44 -26.31
N ASN A 204 29.32 -27.44 -27.44
CA ASN A 204 29.05 -28.59 -28.31
C ASN A 204 29.58 -29.95 -27.83
N GLU A 205 28.66 -30.82 -27.41
CA GLU A 205 28.73 -32.25 -27.71
C GLU A 205 27.44 -32.66 -28.42
N THR A 206 27.62 -33.05 -29.68
CA THR A 206 26.67 -33.78 -30.52
C THR A 206 26.79 -35.28 -30.25
N GLY A 207 25.67 -35.98 -30.22
CA GLY A 207 25.59 -37.44 -30.29
C GLY A 207 24.24 -37.88 -30.84
N THR A 208 24.20 -38.13 -32.14
CA THR A 208 23.16 -38.80 -32.95
C THR A 208 22.87 -40.21 -32.43
N GLU A 209 21.65 -40.77 -32.52
CA GLU A 209 21.15 -41.53 -33.69
C GLU A 209 19.61 -41.75 -33.66
N SER A 210 19.05 -41.66 -34.88
CA SER A 210 17.84 -42.23 -35.53
C SER A 210 17.27 -43.57 -34.98
N ALA A 211 16.02 -44.01 -35.22
CA ALA A 211 14.85 -43.55 -35.97
C ALA A 211 13.60 -44.41 -35.65
N ASP A 212 12.44 -43.87 -36.02
CA ASP A 212 11.24 -44.52 -36.61
C ASP A 212 10.08 -45.07 -35.76
N GLY A 213 8.87 -44.68 -36.21
CA GLY A 213 7.66 -45.50 -36.32
C GLY A 213 6.81 -45.83 -35.08
N GLY A 214 5.55 -45.34 -35.04
CA GLY A 214 4.48 -46.04 -34.31
C GLY A 214 3.30 -45.20 -33.85
N ALA A 215 2.26 -45.10 -34.69
CA ALA A 215 0.93 -44.65 -34.30
C ALA A 215 0.22 -45.66 -33.39
N GLY A 216 -0.53 -45.16 -32.40
CA GLY A 216 -1.64 -45.89 -31.77
C GLY A 216 -1.53 -46.17 -30.27
N ASN A 217 -2.18 -45.33 -29.43
CA ASN A 217 -3.09 -45.73 -28.33
C ASN A 217 -3.29 -44.56 -27.35
N ALA A 218 -4.31 -43.73 -27.60
CA ALA A 218 -4.61 -42.54 -26.81
C ALA A 218 -5.75 -42.69 -25.78
N THR A 219 -6.34 -43.87 -25.55
CA THR A 219 -7.66 -43.94 -24.88
C THR A 219 -7.74 -44.66 -23.53
N ALA A 220 -6.62 -45.08 -22.93
CA ALA A 220 -6.65 -45.75 -21.62
C ALA A 220 -5.97 -44.98 -20.47
N ILE A 221 -5.16 -43.96 -20.76
CA ILE A 221 -4.41 -43.20 -19.74
C ILE A 221 -5.23 -42.01 -19.19
N GLU A 222 -6.22 -41.49 -19.93
CA GLU A 222 -6.99 -40.30 -19.55
C GLU A 222 -8.03 -40.53 -18.44
N LYS A 223 -8.50 -41.76 -18.21
CA LYS A 223 -9.55 -42.03 -17.20
C LYS A 223 -9.05 -42.21 -15.76
N LYS A 224 -7.75 -42.43 -15.54
CA LYS A 224 -7.16 -42.48 -14.18
C LYS A 224 -6.63 -41.11 -13.69
N ALA A 225 -6.35 -40.17 -14.60
CA ALA A 225 -5.87 -38.83 -14.25
C ALA A 225 -6.99 -37.91 -13.70
N GLN A 226 -8.22 -38.04 -14.19
CA GLN A 226 -9.36 -37.19 -13.79
C GLN A 226 -9.90 -37.44 -12.37
N LYS A 227 -9.79 -38.66 -11.84
CA LYS A 227 -10.22 -38.99 -10.46
C LYS A 227 -9.23 -38.53 -9.38
N GLY A 228 -7.94 -38.39 -9.72
CA GLY A 228 -6.90 -37.88 -8.81
C GLY A 228 -6.80 -36.36 -8.76
N GLN A 229 -7.15 -35.67 -9.86
CA GLN A 229 -7.17 -34.21 -9.93
C GLN A 229 -8.34 -33.59 -9.15
N THR A 230 -9.51 -34.22 -9.18
CA THR A 230 -10.72 -33.74 -8.46
C THR A 230 -10.59 -33.85 -6.94
N ALA A 231 -9.87 -34.86 -6.42
CA ALA A 231 -9.58 -34.97 -4.99
C ALA A 231 -8.58 -33.89 -4.51
N LYS A 232 -7.51 -33.65 -5.28
CA LYS A 232 -6.52 -32.59 -5.00
C LYS A 232 -7.10 -31.19 -5.13
N GLU A 233 -8.01 -30.94 -6.08
CA GLU A 233 -8.70 -29.65 -6.20
C GLU A 233 -9.58 -29.33 -4.98
N ASN A 234 -10.26 -30.32 -4.42
CA ASN A 234 -11.11 -30.12 -3.25
C ASN A 234 -10.29 -29.86 -1.97
N GLU A 235 -9.13 -30.51 -1.82
CA GLU A 235 -8.18 -30.21 -0.74
C GLU A 235 -7.60 -28.80 -0.87
N VAL A 236 -7.25 -28.37 -2.09
CA VAL A 236 -6.74 -27.01 -2.35
C VAL A 236 -7.83 -25.96 -2.11
N LYS A 237 -9.08 -26.20 -2.53
CA LYS A 237 -10.20 -25.29 -2.26
C LYS A 237 -10.47 -25.13 -0.76
N ASN A 238 -10.40 -26.21 0.01
CA ASN A 238 -10.55 -26.18 1.47
C ASN A 238 -9.36 -25.50 2.18
N ALA A 239 -8.13 -25.68 1.69
CA ALA A 239 -6.98 -24.95 2.20
C ALA A 239 -7.07 -23.44 1.91
N VAL A 240 -7.57 -23.08 0.72
CA VAL A 240 -7.76 -21.68 0.32
C VAL A 240 -8.89 -21.01 1.10
N SER A 241 -10.02 -21.69 1.34
CA SER A 241 -11.11 -21.14 2.18
C SER A 241 -10.65 -20.92 3.62
N LYS A 242 -9.95 -21.89 4.21
CA LYS A 242 -9.37 -21.77 5.55
C LYS A 242 -8.36 -20.61 5.64
N SER A 243 -7.50 -20.44 4.64
CA SER A 243 -6.55 -19.32 4.59
C SER A 243 -7.23 -17.95 4.42
N LYS A 244 -8.38 -17.89 3.73
CA LYS A 244 -9.22 -16.67 3.60
C LYS A 244 -9.87 -16.31 4.93
N GLU A 245 -10.38 -17.29 5.67
CA GLU A 245 -10.95 -17.10 7.00
C GLU A 245 -9.91 -16.64 8.01
N GLU A 246 -8.71 -17.26 8.00
CA GLU A 246 -7.58 -16.86 8.83
C GLU A 246 -7.12 -15.42 8.48
N MET A 247 -7.00 -15.07 7.20
CA MET A 247 -6.64 -13.71 6.76
C MET A 247 -7.71 -12.67 7.08
N ALA A 248 -8.99 -13.02 6.97
CA ALA A 248 -10.10 -12.16 7.38
C ALA A 248 -10.10 -11.95 8.91
N GLY A 249 -9.81 -13.00 9.69
CA GLY A 249 -9.60 -12.93 11.13
C GLY A 249 -8.41 -12.05 11.51
N ILE A 250 -7.29 -12.15 10.80
CA ILE A 250 -6.10 -11.30 10.99
C ILE A 250 -6.41 -9.83 10.63
N SER A 251 -7.22 -9.58 9.60
CA SER A 251 -7.62 -8.23 9.23
C SER A 251 -8.58 -7.60 10.24
N LYS A 252 -9.56 -8.38 10.73
CA LYS A 252 -10.49 -7.94 11.79
C LYS A 252 -9.76 -7.66 13.10
N SER A 253 -8.91 -8.57 13.56
CA SER A 253 -8.09 -8.38 14.77
C SER A 253 -7.16 -7.17 14.66
N LYS A 254 -6.51 -6.93 13.52
CA LYS A 254 -5.71 -5.71 13.31
C LYS A 254 -6.55 -4.44 13.34
N LEU A 255 -7.78 -4.48 12.82
CA LEU A 255 -8.69 -3.33 12.85
C LEU A 255 -9.18 -3.05 14.28
N GLU A 256 -9.45 -4.09 15.07
CA GLU A 256 -9.81 -3.98 16.49
C GLU A 256 -8.65 -3.41 17.31
N ILE A 257 -7.42 -3.89 17.10
CA ILE A 257 -6.22 -3.34 17.76
C ILE A 257 -6.02 -1.86 17.41
N LEU A 258 -6.19 -1.48 16.13
CA LEU A 258 -6.08 -0.08 15.70
C LEU A 258 -7.18 0.80 16.30
N ARG A 259 -8.40 0.27 16.41
CA ARG A 259 -9.53 0.97 17.02
C ARG A 259 -9.29 1.18 18.51
N SER A 260 -8.88 0.14 19.23
CA SER A 260 -8.54 0.21 20.65
C SER A 260 -7.40 1.21 20.89
N ALA A 261 -6.33 1.17 20.08
CA ALA A 261 -5.25 2.15 20.15
C ALA A 261 -5.74 3.59 19.89
N GLY A 262 -6.70 3.77 18.98
CA GLY A 262 -7.30 5.07 18.70
C GLY A 262 -8.15 5.61 19.85
N GLU A 263 -8.94 4.77 20.50
CA GLU A 263 -9.73 5.12 21.68
C GLU A 263 -8.82 5.52 22.85
N THR A 264 -7.75 4.75 23.11
CA THR A 264 -6.74 5.10 24.12
C THR A 264 -6.05 6.43 23.80
N ASN A 265 -5.65 6.64 22.55
CA ASN A 265 -4.99 7.88 22.13
C ASN A 265 -5.91 9.10 22.26
N LEU A 266 -7.20 8.96 21.94
CA LEU A 266 -8.18 10.02 22.10
C LEU A 266 -8.34 10.42 23.56
N LEU A 267 -8.39 9.43 24.47
CA LEU A 267 -8.44 9.66 25.91
C LEU A 267 -7.20 10.41 26.39
N VAL A 268 -6.00 9.95 26.00
CA VAL A 268 -4.72 10.60 26.36
C VAL A 268 -4.67 12.04 25.86
N ALA A 269 -5.00 12.28 24.59
CA ALA A 269 -5.00 13.63 24.01
C ALA A 269 -6.01 14.55 24.72
N THR A 270 -7.17 14.03 25.11
CA THR A 270 -8.18 14.80 25.86
C THR A 270 -7.68 15.20 27.24
N ILE A 271 -7.01 14.29 27.96
CA ILE A 271 -6.39 14.59 29.26
C ILE A 271 -5.32 15.67 29.10
N ILE A 272 -4.44 15.54 28.11
CA ILE A 272 -3.37 16.52 27.86
C ILE A 272 -3.96 17.89 27.52
N ALA A 273 -4.95 17.96 26.63
CA ALA A 273 -5.64 19.20 26.28
C ALA A 273 -6.28 19.86 27.52
N THR A 274 -6.89 19.06 28.39
CA THR A 274 -7.52 19.56 29.62
C THR A 274 -6.48 20.09 30.62
N VAL A 275 -5.42 19.34 30.89
CA VAL A 275 -4.35 19.73 31.82
C VAL A 275 -3.62 20.99 31.35
N THR A 276 -3.30 21.06 30.05
CA THR A 276 -2.61 22.22 29.45
C THR A 276 -3.51 23.45 29.38
N PHE A 277 -4.81 23.27 29.15
CA PHE A 277 -5.78 24.35 29.25
C PHE A 277 -5.86 24.92 30.67
N THR A 278 -5.90 24.07 31.70
CA THR A 278 -5.87 24.53 33.10
C THR A 278 -4.55 25.25 33.42
N ALA A 279 -3.42 24.74 32.96
CA ALA A 279 -2.10 25.34 33.16
C ALA A 279 -1.97 26.77 32.60
N ALA A 280 -2.79 27.15 31.62
CA ALA A 280 -2.84 28.51 31.09
C ALA A 280 -3.35 29.53 32.13
N PHE A 281 -4.18 29.10 33.09
CA PHE A 281 -4.75 29.95 34.13
C PHE A 281 -4.15 29.71 35.52
N THR A 282 -3.52 28.56 35.75
CA THR A 282 -2.85 28.23 37.01
C THR A 282 -1.34 28.37 36.87
N VAL A 283 -0.89 29.60 36.61
CA VAL A 283 0.54 29.86 36.38
C VAL A 283 1.36 29.70 37.67
N PRO A 284 2.52 29.03 37.61
CA PRO A 284 3.41 28.92 38.76
C PRO A 284 3.90 30.30 39.23
N GLY A 285 3.86 30.54 40.54
CA GLY A 285 4.27 31.81 41.15
C GLY A 285 3.16 32.87 41.24
N GLY A 286 1.95 32.58 40.76
CA GLY A 286 0.80 33.46 40.90
C GLY A 286 0.87 34.72 40.03
N TYR A 287 0.03 35.70 40.37
CA TYR A 287 -0.14 36.94 39.63
C TYR A 287 0.31 38.15 40.45
N GLU A 288 0.88 39.15 39.79
CA GLU A 288 1.20 40.43 40.44
C GLU A 288 -0.10 41.14 40.86
N SER A 289 -0.15 41.52 42.13
CA SER A 289 -1.23 42.32 42.73
C SER A 289 -0.66 43.67 43.18
N GLY A 290 -0.52 44.61 42.25
CA GLY A 290 -0.10 46.00 42.51
C GLY A 290 0.22 46.78 41.22
N ASP A 291 -0.43 47.95 41.04
CA ASP A 291 -0.25 48.91 39.93
C ASP A 291 -0.34 48.33 38.49
N ILE A 292 0.26 49.02 37.50
CA ILE A 292 0.09 48.90 36.04
C ILE A 292 0.22 47.44 35.49
N ASN A 293 0.89 46.55 36.23
CA ASN A 293 1.12 45.15 35.85
C ASN A 293 0.14 44.16 36.51
N GLN A 294 -0.98 44.64 37.08
CA GLN A 294 -1.98 43.80 37.72
C GLN A 294 -2.45 42.66 36.80
N GLY A 295 -2.36 41.42 37.30
CA GLY A 295 -2.74 40.22 36.54
C GLY A 295 -1.65 39.64 35.64
N LEU A 296 -0.44 40.20 35.61
CA LEU A 296 0.71 39.58 34.96
C LEU A 296 1.30 38.47 35.83
N ALA A 297 1.76 37.38 35.22
CA ALA A 297 2.46 36.33 35.96
C ALA A 297 3.77 36.88 36.57
N VAL A 298 3.99 36.62 37.87
CA VAL A 298 5.16 37.11 38.64
C VAL A 298 6.48 36.66 38.00
N LEU A 299 6.50 35.48 37.37
CA LEU A 299 7.68 34.90 36.75
C LEU A 299 7.82 35.25 35.25
N SER A 300 7.00 36.14 34.70
CA SER A 300 6.94 36.49 33.27
C SER A 300 8.29 36.89 32.64
N LYS A 301 9.20 37.48 33.43
CA LYS A 301 10.53 37.89 32.97
C LYS A 301 11.54 36.73 32.89
N ARG A 302 11.29 35.60 33.56
CA ARG A 302 12.21 34.44 33.54
C ARG A 302 12.09 33.66 32.24
N ALA A 303 13.23 33.30 31.65
CA ALA A 303 13.27 32.51 30.42
C ALA A 303 12.60 31.13 30.57
N ALA A 304 12.80 30.47 31.72
CA ALA A 304 12.16 29.19 32.02
C ALA A 304 10.64 29.26 32.06
N PHE A 305 10.07 30.36 32.56
CA PHE A 305 8.63 30.58 32.56
C PHE A 305 8.09 30.79 31.14
N LYS A 306 8.82 31.52 30.28
CA LYS A 306 8.45 31.66 28.86
C LYS A 306 8.46 30.31 28.15
N ALA A 307 9.47 29.47 28.42
CA ALA A 307 9.53 28.11 27.89
C ALA A 307 8.35 27.25 28.38
N PHE A 308 7.97 27.36 29.65
CA PHE A 308 6.79 26.70 30.22
C PHE A 308 5.50 27.06 29.48
N VAL A 309 5.26 28.35 29.24
CA VAL A 309 4.05 28.82 28.55
C VAL A 309 4.01 28.33 27.09
N ILE A 310 5.13 28.45 26.37
CA ILE A 310 5.23 28.02 24.96
C ILE A 310 5.03 26.50 24.85
N ALA A 311 5.65 25.72 25.72
CA ALA A 311 5.55 24.27 25.70
C ALA A 311 4.12 23.79 26.03
N ASN A 312 3.43 24.41 26.99
CA ASN A 312 2.01 24.12 27.26
C ASN A 312 1.11 24.48 26.07
N ALA A 313 1.36 25.61 25.41
CA ALA A 313 0.59 26.01 24.23
C ALA A 313 0.78 25.04 23.06
N LEU A 314 2.01 24.57 22.83
CA LEU A 314 2.31 23.54 21.82
C LEU A 314 1.63 22.20 22.17
N ALA A 315 1.70 21.78 23.44
CA ALA A 315 1.05 20.56 23.91
C ALA A 315 -0.48 20.63 23.73
N PHE A 316 -1.10 21.78 24.05
CA PHE A 316 -2.52 22.03 23.81
C PHE A 316 -2.87 22.01 22.31
N GLY A 317 -2.06 22.66 21.48
CA GLY A 317 -2.27 22.72 20.03
C GLY A 317 -2.19 21.34 19.37
N PHE A 318 -1.15 20.56 19.68
CA PHE A 318 -0.99 19.22 19.11
C PHE A 318 -2.04 18.22 19.61
N SER A 319 -2.41 18.27 20.90
CA SER A 319 -3.46 17.41 21.44
C SER A 319 -4.83 17.74 20.86
N THR A 320 -5.17 19.03 20.73
CA THR A 320 -6.42 19.46 20.09
C THR A 320 -6.46 19.09 18.61
N ALA A 321 -5.36 19.25 17.87
CA ALA A 321 -5.27 18.83 16.48
C ALA A 321 -5.44 17.31 16.32
N SER A 322 -4.87 16.51 17.24
CA SER A 322 -5.07 15.05 17.29
C SER A 322 -6.55 14.68 17.47
N ILE A 323 -7.24 15.33 18.42
CA ILE A 323 -8.69 15.14 18.67
C ILE A 323 -9.50 15.50 17.42
N LEU A 324 -9.21 16.64 16.79
CA LEU A 324 -9.92 17.06 15.57
C LEU A 324 -9.74 16.07 14.43
N VAL A 325 -8.52 15.56 14.20
CA VAL A 325 -8.28 14.54 13.17
C VAL A 325 -9.12 13.27 13.42
N TYR A 326 -9.22 12.84 14.68
CA TYR A 326 -10.08 11.71 15.05
C TYR A 326 -11.57 12.01 14.85
N MET A 327 -12.02 13.19 15.29
CA MET A 327 -13.41 13.62 15.16
C MET A 327 -13.84 13.72 13.70
N PHE A 328 -13.01 14.32 12.83
CA PHE A 328 -13.26 14.39 11.40
C PHE A 328 -13.22 13.00 10.74
N SER A 329 -12.32 12.11 11.17
CA SER A 329 -12.31 10.72 10.71
C SER A 329 -13.58 9.96 11.12
N ALA A 330 -14.12 10.22 12.31
CA ALA A 330 -15.35 9.58 12.80
C ALA A 330 -16.60 10.11 12.09
N MET A 331 -16.70 11.42 11.87
CA MET A 331 -17.83 12.05 11.18
C MET A 331 -17.91 11.67 9.70
N ARG A 332 -16.77 11.57 8.99
CA ARG A 332 -16.72 11.16 7.57
C ARG A 332 -17.01 9.67 7.37
N GLY A 333 -16.69 8.83 8.37
CA GLY A 333 -17.03 7.41 8.35
C GLY A 333 -18.53 7.08 8.35
N LEU A 334 -19.40 8.06 8.64
CA LEU A 334 -20.86 7.92 8.54
C LEU A 334 -21.42 8.33 7.16
N ARG A 335 -20.61 9.00 6.30
CA ARG A 335 -21.05 9.51 4.98
C ARG A 335 -20.43 8.78 3.77
N GLU A 336 -19.28 8.11 3.90
CA GLU A 336 -18.58 7.46 2.77
C GLU A 336 -17.93 6.11 3.15
N VAL A 337 -17.80 5.19 2.17
CA VAL A 337 -16.98 3.97 2.27
C VAL A 337 -15.50 4.35 2.13
N GLU A 338 -14.95 4.94 3.17
CA GLU A 338 -13.55 5.40 3.19
C GLU A 338 -12.60 4.19 3.18
N SER A 339 -11.65 4.15 2.24
CA SER A 339 -10.71 3.03 2.07
C SER A 339 -9.93 2.76 3.36
N TYR A 340 -9.79 1.48 3.74
CA TYR A 340 -9.06 1.05 4.95
C TYR A 340 -7.65 1.67 5.07
N LYS A 341 -6.98 1.91 3.93
CA LYS A 341 -5.66 2.56 3.86
C LYS A 341 -5.69 4.02 4.33
N ASP A 342 -6.75 4.76 4.00
CA ASP A 342 -6.88 6.17 4.36
C ASP A 342 -7.20 6.32 5.86
N ARG A 343 -8.13 5.52 6.39
CA ARG A 343 -8.44 5.46 7.83
C ARG A 343 -7.19 5.13 8.66
N ARG A 344 -6.39 4.15 8.25
CA ARG A 344 -5.14 3.80 8.94
C ARG A 344 -4.12 4.94 8.93
N THR A 345 -4.04 5.69 7.84
CA THR A 345 -3.09 6.81 7.72
C THR A 345 -3.48 7.97 8.62
N LYS A 346 -4.77 8.28 8.71
CA LYS A 346 -5.31 9.30 9.62
C LYS A 346 -5.07 8.94 11.10
N ILE A 347 -5.37 7.69 11.49
CA ILE A 347 -5.10 7.17 12.84
C ILE A 347 -3.61 7.30 13.19
N LYS A 348 -2.71 6.92 12.27
CA LYS A 348 -1.26 7.07 12.49
C LYS A 348 -0.83 8.52 12.68
N ARG A 349 -1.35 9.44 11.86
CA ARG A 349 -1.04 10.88 12.00
C ARG A 349 -1.50 11.42 13.34
N ALA A 350 -2.69 11.02 13.80
CA ALA A 350 -3.20 11.45 15.11
C ALA A 350 -2.39 10.88 16.28
N ILE A 351 -1.93 9.63 16.19
CA ILE A 351 -1.01 9.04 17.19
C ILE A 351 0.31 9.82 17.23
N GLN A 352 0.86 10.20 16.07
CA GLN A 352 2.09 11.00 16.01
C GLN A 352 1.92 12.40 16.65
N LEU A 353 0.81 13.09 16.37
CA LEU A 353 0.48 14.38 16.98
C LEU A 353 0.33 14.27 18.50
N ALA A 354 -0.32 13.20 18.99
CA ALA A 354 -0.39 12.93 20.42
C ALA A 354 1.01 12.69 21.02
N GLY A 355 1.90 11.98 20.31
CA GLY A 355 3.31 11.85 20.71
C GLY A 355 4.01 13.20 20.90
N TYR A 356 3.91 14.11 19.92
CA TYR A 356 4.48 15.46 20.04
C TYR A 356 3.86 16.26 21.20
N SER A 357 2.57 16.05 21.51
CA SER A 357 1.93 16.70 22.66
C SER A 357 2.48 16.21 24.01
N ILE A 358 2.84 14.92 24.12
CA ILE A 358 3.45 14.34 25.33
C ILE A 358 4.85 14.91 25.54
N GLU A 359 5.66 14.98 24.48
CA GLU A 359 7.00 15.56 24.53
C GLU A 359 6.95 17.04 24.94
N ALA A 360 6.05 17.82 24.33
CA ALA A 360 5.84 19.22 24.69
C ALA A 360 5.35 19.38 26.15
N LEU A 361 4.46 18.51 26.62
CA LEU A 361 4.00 18.52 28.01
C LEU A 361 5.13 18.21 29.00
N LEU A 362 6.05 17.31 28.64
CA LEU A 362 7.22 17.02 29.48
C LEU A 362 8.15 18.24 29.58
N ILE A 363 8.41 18.90 28.45
CA ILE A 363 9.21 20.14 28.44
C ILE A 363 8.53 21.21 29.29
N ALA A 364 7.21 21.34 29.20
CA ALA A 364 6.43 22.23 30.06
C ALA A 364 6.64 21.87 31.53
N PHE A 365 6.50 20.61 31.92
CA PHE A 365 6.68 20.20 33.31
C PHE A 365 8.08 20.54 33.85
N ILE A 366 9.14 20.22 33.10
CA ILE A 366 10.52 20.48 33.49
C ILE A 366 10.78 21.99 33.63
N SER A 367 10.36 22.79 32.64
CA SER A 367 10.56 24.24 32.65
C SER A 367 9.74 24.94 33.73
N GLY A 368 8.52 24.47 34.02
CA GLY A 368 7.70 24.96 35.12
C GLY A 368 8.33 24.67 36.48
N MET A 369 8.81 23.45 36.69
CA MET A 369 9.52 23.07 37.92
C MET A 369 10.79 23.91 38.12
N TYR A 370 11.58 24.12 37.07
CA TYR A 370 12.77 24.97 37.13
C TYR A 370 12.45 26.45 37.39
N ALA A 371 11.32 26.94 36.87
CA ALA A 371 10.89 28.31 37.12
C ALA A 371 10.54 28.55 38.61
N VAL A 372 9.96 27.55 39.28
CA VAL A 372 9.51 27.62 40.69
C VAL A 372 10.62 27.26 41.68
N VAL A 373 11.41 26.22 41.39
CA VAL A 373 12.42 25.68 42.32
C VAL A 373 13.83 25.77 41.68
N PRO A 374 14.47 26.95 41.71
CA PRO A 374 15.71 27.20 40.97
C PRO A 374 16.95 26.47 41.52
N HIS A 375 16.90 25.90 42.74
CA HIS A 375 18.05 25.23 43.38
C HIS A 375 18.01 23.69 43.35
N SER A 376 17.04 23.06 42.66
CA SER A 376 16.91 21.59 42.61
C SER A 376 17.18 21.01 41.22
N LEU A 377 18.35 21.32 40.65
CA LEU A 377 18.83 20.71 39.39
C LEU A 377 18.69 19.17 39.40
N GLY A 378 18.94 18.54 40.55
CA GLY A 378 18.82 17.08 40.70
C GLY A 378 17.41 16.53 40.45
N ILE A 379 16.33 17.30 40.68
CA ILE A 379 14.96 16.84 40.42
C ILE A 379 14.66 16.89 38.92
N ALA A 380 15.07 17.96 38.23
CA ALA A 380 14.92 18.07 36.78
C ALA A 380 15.77 17.02 36.05
N GLU A 381 17.01 16.79 36.50
CA GLU A 381 17.88 15.75 35.97
C GLU A 381 17.32 14.35 36.21
N ALA A 382 16.77 14.05 37.40
CA ALA A 382 16.13 12.76 37.68
C ALA A 382 14.93 12.49 36.77
N ILE A 383 14.10 13.49 36.49
CA ILE A 383 12.94 13.37 35.58
C ILE A 383 13.42 13.11 34.14
N ILE A 384 14.45 13.82 33.68
CA ILE A 384 15.03 13.63 32.34
C ILE A 384 15.64 12.23 32.21
N ILE A 385 16.41 11.77 33.21
CA ILE A 385 17.04 10.44 33.21
C ILE A 385 15.99 9.34 33.19
N CYS A 386 14.94 9.43 34.00
CA CYS A 386 13.81 8.48 33.98
C CYS A 386 13.12 8.44 32.62
N PHE A 387 12.93 9.59 31.98
CA PHE A 387 12.30 9.67 30.65
C PHE A 387 13.20 9.14 29.53
N CYS A 388 14.50 9.44 29.54
CA CYS A 388 15.48 8.91 28.58
C CYS A 388 15.62 7.39 28.68
N PHE A 389 15.58 6.83 29.89
CA PHE A 389 15.56 5.38 30.11
C PHE A 389 14.29 4.73 29.53
N TYR A 390 13.13 5.37 29.69
CA TYR A 390 11.84 4.83 29.23
C TYR A 390 11.67 4.94 27.70
N SER A 391 12.18 6.01 27.09
CA SER A 391 12.07 6.26 25.64
C SER A 391 13.08 5.47 24.78
N GLY A 392 13.97 4.68 25.39
CA GLY A 392 14.96 3.88 24.67
C GLY A 392 16.01 4.71 23.92
N ILE A 393 16.08 6.02 24.22
CA ILE A 393 17.13 6.89 23.73
C ILE A 393 18.38 6.55 24.54
N ARG A 394 19.24 5.70 23.97
CA ARG A 394 20.62 5.56 24.45
C ARG A 394 21.29 6.92 24.35
N VAL A 395 21.22 7.69 25.44
CA VAL A 395 22.07 8.87 25.62
C VAL A 395 23.50 8.36 25.58
N LEU A 396 24.19 8.70 24.50
CA LEU A 396 25.61 8.46 24.31
C LEU A 396 26.35 9.13 25.46
N SER A 397 26.86 8.32 26.40
CA SER A 397 27.96 8.72 27.26
C SER A 397 29.19 8.89 26.38
N ARG A 398 29.71 10.10 26.29
CA ARG A 398 31.14 10.32 26.11
C ARG A 398 31.61 11.28 27.18
#